data_AF-A0A3M1Z925-F1
#
_entry.id   AF-A0A3M1Z925-F1
#
_cell.length_a   1.000
_cell.length_b   1.000
_cell.length_c   1.000
_cell.angle_alpha   90.00
_cell.angle_beta   90.00
_cell.angle_gamma   90.00
#
_symmetry.space_group_name_H-M   'P 1'
#
loop_
_entity.id
_entity.type
_entity.pdbx_description
1 polymer ?
#
loop_
_entity_poly.entity_id
_entity_poly.type
_entity_poly.pdbx_seq_one_letter_code
_entity_poly.pdbx_strand_id
1 'polypeptide(L)'
;DVALDPYNIDGHDGVVRDGKIINDETLSILARMAVAQAEAGFDMLGPSDMMDGRIGVIRKTLDKNEFTDTAIMAYTAKYASAFYGPFRDALDSAPKADPDIPKDKKTYQMNPANRREALIEGELDTAEGADFLMVKPALNYLDVILTMKENFELPIAAYHVSGECAMLIAACQNGWLEYEKAMPETLLSIRRAGADAILTYFAKDYAKWVATQV
;
A
#
# COMPACT_ATOMS: atom_id res chain seq x y z
N ASP A 1 -0.77 -9.27 3.00
CA ASP A 1 -0.84 -7.92 3.60
C ASP A 1 -0.47 -8.06 5.06
N VAL A 2 0.41 -7.21 5.57
CA VAL A 2 0.87 -7.24 6.95
C VAL A 2 0.51 -5.89 7.58
N ALA A 3 -0.63 -5.85 8.24
CA ALA A 3 -1.18 -4.70 8.96
C ALA A 3 -2.25 -5.18 9.95
N LEU A 4 -2.52 -4.40 11.00
CA LEU A 4 -3.49 -4.80 12.02
C LEU A 4 -4.92 -4.33 11.74
N ASP A 5 -5.20 -3.49 10.74
CA ASP A 5 -6.54 -2.90 10.59
C ASP A 5 -7.70 -3.90 10.43
N PRO A 6 -7.55 -5.08 9.79
CA PRO A 6 -8.63 -6.07 9.74
C PRO A 6 -8.76 -6.91 11.02
N TYR A 7 -7.76 -6.84 11.91
CA TYR A 7 -7.63 -7.67 13.12
C TYR A 7 -7.71 -6.84 14.41
N ASN A 8 -7.69 -5.52 14.30
CA ASN A 8 -7.78 -4.58 15.39
C ASN A 8 -9.22 -4.08 15.49
N ILE A 9 -9.83 -4.26 16.66
CA ILE A 9 -11.19 -3.78 16.94
C ILE A 9 -11.32 -2.26 16.76
N ASP A 10 -10.23 -1.50 16.78
CA ASP A 10 -10.21 -0.04 16.65
C ASP A 10 -10.08 0.46 15.20
N GLY A 11 -9.83 -0.44 14.23
CA GLY A 11 -9.67 -0.11 12.81
C GLY A 11 -8.35 0.58 12.42
N HIS A 12 -7.35 0.53 13.30
CA HIS A 12 -6.01 1.09 13.08
C HIS A 12 -5.00 0.03 12.65
N ASP A 13 -4.01 0.48 11.87
CA ASP A 13 -2.95 -0.38 11.33
C ASP A 13 -1.99 -0.87 12.45
N GLY A 14 -2.04 -0.25 13.63
CA GLY A 14 -1.24 -0.57 14.81
C GLY A 14 -2.00 -0.57 16.13
N VAL A 15 -1.31 -0.89 17.22
CA VAL A 15 -1.85 -0.96 18.59
C VAL A 15 -2.25 0.44 19.08
N VAL A 16 -3.48 0.59 19.58
CA VAL A 16 -3.96 1.83 20.18
C VAL A 16 -3.76 1.78 21.70
N ARG A 17 -3.17 2.84 22.27
CA ARG A 17 -3.09 3.06 23.72
C ARG A 17 -3.17 4.55 24.03
N ASP A 18 -4.02 4.92 24.99
CA ASP A 18 -4.19 6.30 25.47
C ASP A 18 -4.38 7.31 24.32
N GLY A 19 -5.22 6.97 23.32
CA GLY A 19 -5.47 7.84 22.17
C GLY A 19 -4.33 7.95 21.17
N LYS A 20 -3.35 7.03 21.19
CA LYS A 20 -2.19 7.03 20.29
C LYS A 20 -1.96 5.66 19.67
N ILE A 21 -1.42 5.66 18.46
CA ILE A 21 -0.93 4.44 17.81
C ILE A 21 0.51 4.23 18.28
N ILE A 22 0.82 3.07 18.86
CA ILE A 22 2.10 2.78 19.48
C ILE A 22 3.00 2.03 18.50
N ASN A 23 4.03 2.71 18.00
CA ASN A 23 4.94 2.21 16.98
C ASN A 23 5.60 0.87 17.36
N ASP A 24 6.50 0.89 18.35
CA ASP A 24 7.38 -0.25 18.65
C ASP A 24 6.63 -1.50 19.10
N GLU A 25 5.54 -1.32 19.85
CA GLU A 25 4.68 -2.45 20.24
C GLU A 25 4.02 -3.10 19.03
N THR A 26 3.60 -2.29 18.06
CA THR A 26 3.02 -2.76 16.79
C THR A 26 4.04 -3.59 16.01
N LEU A 27 5.31 -3.17 15.94
CA LEU A 27 6.35 -3.87 15.17
C LEU A 27 6.48 -5.34 15.56
N SER A 28 6.41 -5.64 16.86
CA SER A 28 6.50 -7.02 17.37
C SER A 28 5.36 -7.92 16.90
N ILE A 29 4.18 -7.35 16.69
CA ILE A 29 2.99 -8.06 16.22
C ILE A 29 3.10 -8.27 14.71
N LEU A 30 3.48 -7.23 13.96
CA LEU A 30 3.69 -7.30 12.51
C LEU A 30 4.75 -8.34 12.15
N ALA A 31 5.84 -8.43 12.91
CA ALA A 31 6.88 -9.43 12.69
C ALA A 31 6.37 -10.87 12.86
N ARG A 32 5.55 -11.13 13.89
CA ARG A 32 4.91 -12.44 14.07
C ARG A 32 3.91 -12.76 12.97
N MET A 33 3.14 -11.76 12.52
CA MET A 33 2.22 -11.89 11.40
C MET A 33 2.96 -12.21 10.10
N ALA A 34 4.10 -11.57 9.85
CA ALA A 34 4.94 -11.84 8.70
C ALA A 34 5.49 -13.28 8.70
N VAL A 35 6.00 -13.76 9.84
CA VAL A 35 6.44 -15.16 9.98
C VAL A 35 5.29 -16.13 9.74
N ALA A 36 4.12 -15.89 10.33
CA ALA A 36 2.96 -16.77 10.13
C ALA A 36 2.52 -16.82 8.65
N GLN A 37 2.63 -15.71 7.91
CA GLN A 37 2.38 -15.70 6.46
C GLN A 37 3.48 -16.45 5.70
N ALA A 38 4.75 -16.28 6.06
CA ALA A 38 5.84 -17.03 5.43
C ALA A 38 5.73 -18.55 5.67
N GLU A 39 5.37 -18.97 6.89
CA GLU A 39 5.07 -20.38 7.24
C GLU A 39 3.91 -20.95 6.41
N ALA A 40 2.94 -20.11 6.05
CA ALA A 40 1.82 -20.49 5.19
C ALA A 40 2.21 -20.57 3.70
N GLY A 41 3.46 -20.24 3.33
CA GLY A 41 3.99 -20.36 1.97
C GLY A 41 3.81 -19.11 1.10
N PHE A 42 3.65 -17.93 1.69
CA PHE A 42 3.60 -16.69 0.92
C PHE A 42 5.00 -16.30 0.41
N ASP A 43 5.12 -16.09 -0.91
CA ASP A 43 6.39 -15.69 -1.54
C ASP A 43 6.77 -14.24 -1.26
N MET A 44 5.77 -13.38 -1.06
CA MET A 44 5.96 -11.94 -0.88
C MET A 44 4.96 -11.38 0.13
N LEU A 45 5.47 -10.54 1.03
CA LEU A 45 4.70 -9.88 2.06
C LEU A 45 4.62 -8.39 1.77
N GLY A 46 3.46 -7.79 2.02
CA GLY A 46 3.26 -6.35 1.85
C GLY A 46 2.93 -5.68 3.17
N PRO A 47 3.92 -5.19 3.95
CA PRO A 47 3.68 -4.39 5.15
C PRO A 47 3.06 -3.06 4.76
N SER A 48 1.79 -2.87 5.14
CA SER A 48 1.01 -1.69 4.74
C SER A 48 0.75 -0.72 5.88
N ASP A 49 1.35 -0.95 7.04
CA ASP A 49 1.05 -0.29 8.33
C ASP A 49 1.61 1.12 8.52
N MET A 50 2.69 1.49 7.81
CA MET A 50 3.43 2.76 7.95
C MET A 50 4.01 3.02 9.35
N MET A 51 4.38 1.98 10.10
CA MET A 51 5.14 2.14 11.34
C MET A 51 6.63 2.32 11.04
N ASP A 52 7.30 3.20 11.77
CA ASP A 52 8.74 3.45 11.61
C ASP A 52 9.54 2.18 11.95
N GLY A 53 10.48 1.78 11.09
CA GLY A 53 11.37 0.64 11.31
C GLY A 53 10.76 -0.74 11.08
N ARG A 54 9.51 -0.84 10.60
CA ARG A 54 8.83 -2.14 10.43
C ARG A 54 9.56 -3.08 9.47
N ILE A 55 10.14 -2.55 8.39
CA ILE A 55 10.77 -3.38 7.36
C ILE A 55 11.98 -4.09 7.96
N GLY A 56 12.82 -3.36 8.67
CA GLY A 56 14.03 -3.92 9.27
C GLY A 56 13.71 -4.94 10.36
N VAL A 57 12.66 -4.70 11.15
CA VAL A 57 12.19 -5.67 12.16
C VAL A 57 11.62 -6.92 11.51
N ILE A 58 10.80 -6.78 10.46
CA ILE A 58 10.21 -7.90 9.72
C ILE A 58 11.31 -8.73 9.06
N ARG A 59 12.22 -8.11 8.29
CA ARG A 59 13.34 -8.80 7.61
C ARG A 59 14.19 -9.60 8.58
N LYS A 60 14.66 -8.97 9.66
CA LYS A 60 15.45 -9.64 10.71
C LYS A 60 14.72 -10.82 11.34
N THR A 61 13.39 -10.73 11.46
CA THR A 61 12.59 -11.79 12.07
C THR A 61 12.37 -12.94 11.10
N LEU A 62 12.10 -12.65 9.82
CA LEU A 62 12.02 -13.66 8.76
C LEU A 62 13.36 -14.43 8.64
N ASP A 63 14.49 -13.72 8.63
CA ASP A 63 15.83 -14.35 8.56
C ASP A 63 16.10 -15.29 9.72
N LYS A 64 15.75 -14.88 10.94
CA LYS A 64 15.90 -15.73 12.13
C LYS A 64 15.06 -17.00 12.10
N ASN A 65 13.99 -17.01 11.32
CA ASN A 65 13.10 -18.15 11.12
C ASN A 65 13.34 -18.85 9.77
N GLU A 66 14.51 -18.62 9.14
CA GLU A 66 14.93 -19.27 7.89
C GLU A 66 14.07 -18.93 6.65
N PHE A 67 13.25 -17.88 6.72
CA PHE A 67 12.47 -17.35 5.59
C PHE A 67 13.25 -16.30 4.79
N THR A 68 14.46 -16.64 4.34
CA THR A 68 15.36 -15.71 3.63
C THR A 68 14.85 -15.34 2.24
N ASP A 69 14.09 -16.23 1.60
CA ASP A 69 13.62 -16.06 0.23
C ASP A 69 12.25 -15.37 0.14
N THR A 70 11.58 -15.12 1.27
CA THR A 70 10.32 -14.39 1.31
C THR A 70 10.59 -12.89 1.12
N ALA A 71 10.07 -12.34 0.03
CA ALA A 71 10.27 -10.95 -0.36
C ALA A 71 9.39 -9.97 0.43
N ILE A 72 9.83 -8.73 0.54
CA ILE A 72 9.10 -7.63 1.18
C ILE A 72 8.80 -6.52 0.17
N MET A 73 7.51 -6.31 -0.09
CA MET A 73 6.99 -5.17 -0.84
C MET A 73 6.51 -4.09 0.13
N ALA A 74 7.41 -3.18 0.48
CA ALA A 74 7.14 -2.14 1.45
C ALA A 74 6.12 -1.13 0.91
N TYR A 75 5.04 -0.88 1.65
CA TYR A 75 4.22 0.32 1.42
C TYR A 75 5.00 1.49 1.98
N THR A 76 5.90 2.02 1.16
CA THR A 76 6.88 3.04 1.52
C THR A 76 6.23 4.42 1.57
N ALA A 77 5.54 4.79 0.49
CA ALA A 77 4.87 6.07 0.38
C ALA A 77 3.34 5.89 0.40
N LYS A 78 2.79 5.51 1.57
CA LYS A 78 1.34 5.40 1.80
C LYS A 78 0.81 6.67 2.43
N TYR A 79 0.01 7.40 1.66
CA TYR A 79 -0.55 8.69 2.05
C TYR A 79 -1.87 8.57 2.82
N ALA A 80 -2.14 9.53 3.70
CA ALA A 80 -3.41 9.71 4.39
C ALA A 80 -4.48 10.24 3.41
N SER A 81 -4.97 9.35 2.54
CA SER A 81 -5.80 9.70 1.38
C SER A 81 -7.30 9.54 1.62
N ALA A 82 -8.09 10.40 0.97
CA ALA A 82 -9.54 10.27 0.88
C ALA A 82 -10.01 9.15 -0.07
N PHE A 83 -9.12 8.60 -0.90
CA PHE A 83 -9.44 7.63 -1.94
C PHE A 83 -9.59 6.18 -1.43
N TYR A 84 -9.55 5.97 -0.11
CA TYR A 84 -9.69 4.65 0.51
C TYR A 84 -11.12 4.28 0.92
N GLY A 85 -12.09 5.19 0.78
CA GLY A 85 -13.48 4.99 1.23
C GLY A 85 -14.07 3.63 0.80
N PRO A 86 -14.11 3.31 -0.51
CA PRO A 86 -14.71 2.06 -0.97
C PRO A 86 -14.01 0.78 -0.47
N PHE A 87 -12.71 0.86 -0.12
CA PHE A 87 -11.98 -0.25 0.47
C PHE A 87 -12.35 -0.45 1.94
N ARG A 88 -12.47 0.64 2.70
CA ARG A 88 -12.88 0.59 4.10
C ARG A 88 -14.28 0.02 4.25
N ASP A 89 -15.19 0.38 3.35
CA ASP A 89 -16.54 -0.20 3.30
C ASP A 89 -16.51 -1.71 3.00
N ALA A 90 -15.57 -2.16 2.16
CA ALA A 90 -15.44 -3.58 1.80
C ALA A 90 -14.86 -4.47 2.91
N LEU A 91 -14.06 -3.90 3.84
CA LEU A 91 -13.40 -4.63 4.93
C LEU A 91 -13.94 -4.31 6.32
N ASP A 92 -14.89 -3.38 6.45
CA ASP A 92 -15.34 -2.82 7.75
C ASP A 92 -14.15 -2.32 8.61
N SER A 93 -13.13 -1.73 7.97
CA SER A 93 -11.86 -1.34 8.60
C SER A 93 -11.70 0.16 8.82
N ALA A 94 -12.81 0.91 8.84
CA ALA A 94 -12.78 2.33 9.20
C ALA A 94 -12.42 2.49 10.69
N PRO A 95 -11.59 3.48 11.07
CA PRO A 95 -11.35 3.79 12.47
C PRO A 95 -12.66 4.02 13.22
N LYS A 96 -12.81 3.37 14.38
CA LYS A 96 -14.05 3.48 15.15
C LYS A 96 -14.24 4.88 15.73
N ALA A 97 -15.50 5.29 15.80
CA ALA A 97 -15.89 6.55 16.40
C ALA A 97 -15.95 6.41 17.93
N ASP A 98 -14.79 6.51 18.59
CA ASP A 98 -14.64 6.49 20.05
C ASP A 98 -13.72 7.64 20.52
N PRO A 99 -13.96 8.28 21.67
CA PRO A 99 -13.09 9.33 22.20
C PRO A 99 -11.62 8.93 22.38
N ASP A 100 -11.35 7.67 22.71
CA ASP A 100 -10.00 7.16 23.00
C ASP A 100 -9.33 6.52 21.78
N ILE A 101 -9.99 6.55 20.61
CA ILE A 101 -9.49 6.04 19.34
C ILE A 101 -9.25 7.20 18.37
N PRO A 102 -8.05 7.33 17.76
CA PRO A 102 -7.81 8.37 16.77
C PRO A 102 -8.74 8.25 15.57
N LYS A 103 -9.30 9.39 15.13
CA LYS A 103 -10.33 9.43 14.08
C LYS A 103 -9.78 9.21 12.67
N ASP A 104 -8.49 9.42 12.49
CA ASP A 104 -7.83 9.29 11.21
C ASP A 104 -6.44 8.65 11.35
N LYS A 105 -5.84 8.33 10.22
CA LYS A 105 -4.56 7.62 10.13
C LYS A 105 -3.39 8.59 9.90
N LYS A 106 -3.57 9.90 10.12
CA LYS A 106 -2.60 10.96 9.76
C LYS A 106 -1.35 11.00 10.65
N THR A 107 -1.35 10.31 11.77
CA THR A 107 -0.18 10.28 12.67
C THR A 107 0.91 9.32 12.19
N TYR A 108 0.65 8.52 11.16
CA TYR A 108 1.58 7.55 10.58
C TYR A 108 1.52 7.49 9.05
N GLN A 109 0.34 7.68 8.44
CA GLN A 109 0.26 7.84 6.99
C GLN A 109 0.70 9.23 6.56
N MET A 110 1.43 9.31 5.45
CA MET A 110 2.05 10.56 4.99
C MET A 110 1.03 11.65 4.64
N ASN A 111 1.43 12.90 4.80
CA ASN A 111 0.63 14.04 4.35
C ASN A 111 0.63 14.13 2.82
N PRO A 112 -0.54 14.14 2.13
CA PRO A 112 -0.62 14.29 0.67
C PRO A 112 0.11 15.49 0.08
N ALA A 113 0.40 16.53 0.88
CA ALA A 113 1.17 17.69 0.43
C ALA A 113 2.68 17.40 0.27
N ASN A 114 3.17 16.29 0.81
CA ASN A 114 4.60 15.99 0.91
C ASN A 114 5.07 15.07 -0.22
N ARG A 115 5.80 15.62 -1.19
CA ARG A 115 6.50 14.82 -2.21
C ARG A 115 7.87 14.34 -1.75
N ARG A 116 8.66 15.21 -1.11
CA ARG A 116 10.07 14.93 -0.76
C ARG A 116 10.21 13.91 0.37
N GLU A 117 9.23 13.83 1.27
CA GLU A 117 9.21 12.86 2.37
C GLU A 117 9.25 11.41 1.86
N ALA A 118 8.67 11.13 0.68
CA ALA A 118 8.73 9.80 0.07
C ALA A 118 10.16 9.32 -0.25
N LEU A 119 11.11 10.25 -0.47
CA LEU A 119 12.53 9.89 -0.63
C LEU A 119 13.15 9.48 0.70
N ILE A 120 12.76 10.13 1.80
CA ILE A 120 13.25 9.76 3.14
C ILE A 120 12.74 8.36 3.49
N GLU A 121 11.45 8.12 3.31
CA GLU A 121 10.84 6.79 3.53
C GLU A 121 11.48 5.71 2.64
N GLY A 122 11.73 6.03 1.37
CA GLY A 122 12.38 5.11 0.44
C GLY A 122 13.81 4.76 0.81
N GLU A 123 14.59 5.73 1.31
CA GLU A 123 15.95 5.49 1.80
C GLU A 123 15.95 4.55 3.01
N LEU A 124 15.04 4.78 3.96
CA LEU A 124 14.89 3.95 5.16
C LEU A 124 14.49 2.52 4.81
N ASP A 125 13.42 2.35 4.01
CA ASP A 125 12.93 1.03 3.61
C ASP A 125 13.96 0.23 2.81
N THR A 126 14.69 0.92 1.93
CA THR A 126 15.78 0.30 1.16
C THR A 126 16.90 -0.16 2.08
N ALA A 127 17.34 0.69 3.02
CA ALA A 127 18.38 0.34 3.98
C ALA A 127 17.96 -0.78 4.95
N GLU A 128 16.66 -0.90 5.20
CA GLU A 128 16.06 -1.90 6.06
C GLU A 128 15.82 -3.26 5.39
N GLY A 129 15.98 -3.34 4.07
CA GLY A 129 15.92 -4.59 3.30
C GLY A 129 14.59 -4.86 2.61
N ALA A 130 13.88 -3.82 2.18
CA ALA A 130 12.77 -3.98 1.24
C ALA A 130 13.26 -4.45 -0.14
N ASP A 131 12.50 -5.32 -0.80
CA ASP A 131 12.77 -5.79 -2.16
C ASP A 131 12.01 -4.96 -3.21
N PHE A 132 10.86 -4.40 -2.82
CA PHE A 132 10.05 -3.47 -3.61
C PHE A 132 9.66 -2.28 -2.74
N LEU A 133 9.63 -1.09 -3.34
CA LEU A 133 9.04 0.10 -2.73
C LEU A 133 7.68 0.38 -3.38
N MET A 134 6.69 0.83 -2.62
CA MET A 134 5.34 1.11 -3.15
C MET A 134 4.83 2.51 -2.85
N VAL A 135 4.19 3.13 -3.85
CA VAL A 135 3.37 4.34 -3.69
C VAL A 135 1.89 3.98 -3.61
N LYS A 136 1.18 4.55 -2.63
CA LYS A 136 -0.27 4.38 -2.47
C LYS A 136 -0.92 5.68 -1.97
N PRO A 137 -1.97 6.20 -2.64
CA PRO A 137 -2.56 5.79 -3.92
C PRO A 137 -1.66 5.97 -5.15
N ALA A 138 -2.14 5.64 -6.35
CA ALA A 138 -1.33 5.73 -7.57
C ALA A 138 -1.69 6.94 -8.45
N LEU A 139 -2.96 7.08 -8.87
CA LEU A 139 -3.34 8.00 -9.93
C LEU A 139 -3.11 9.47 -9.56
N ASN A 140 -3.39 9.82 -8.31
CA ASN A 140 -3.18 11.17 -7.78
C ASN A 140 -1.72 11.43 -7.33
N TYR A 141 -0.83 10.45 -7.48
CA TYR A 141 0.54 10.46 -6.96
C TYR A 141 1.55 9.97 -8.03
N LEU A 142 1.20 10.13 -9.32
CA LEU A 142 2.09 9.75 -10.43
C LEU A 142 3.43 10.50 -10.37
N ASP A 143 3.44 11.73 -9.86
CA ASP A 143 4.66 12.50 -9.64
C ASP A 143 5.55 11.91 -8.53
N VAL A 144 4.96 11.31 -7.50
CA VAL A 144 5.68 10.57 -6.45
C VAL A 144 6.23 9.26 -7.01
N ILE A 145 5.46 8.52 -7.82
CA ILE A 145 5.94 7.31 -8.50
C ILE A 145 7.16 7.63 -9.37
N LEU A 146 7.08 8.69 -10.18
CA LEU A 146 8.22 9.16 -10.98
C LEU A 146 9.40 9.54 -10.10
N THR A 147 9.16 10.33 -9.05
CA THR A 147 10.20 10.76 -8.12
C THR A 147 10.92 9.54 -7.50
N MET A 148 10.19 8.53 -7.06
CA MET A 148 10.80 7.32 -6.51
C MET A 148 11.56 6.53 -7.58
N LYS A 149 10.99 6.36 -8.79
CA LYS A 149 11.64 5.63 -9.88
C LYS A 149 12.96 6.27 -10.33
N GLU A 150 13.08 7.60 -10.26
CA GLU A 150 14.29 8.33 -10.61
C GLU A 150 15.39 8.29 -9.54
N ASN A 151 15.06 7.91 -8.30
CA ASN A 151 15.97 8.00 -7.15
C ASN A 151 16.29 6.65 -6.49
N PHE A 152 15.59 5.57 -6.84
CA PHE A 152 15.83 4.23 -6.31
C PHE A 152 16.01 3.20 -7.41
N GLU A 153 16.96 2.29 -7.18
CA GLU A 153 17.21 1.14 -8.07
C GLU A 153 16.20 -0.01 -7.85
N LEU A 154 15.54 -0.04 -6.69
CA LEU A 154 14.53 -1.04 -6.38
C LEU A 154 13.30 -0.89 -7.29
N PRO A 155 12.63 -2.00 -7.65
CA PRO A 155 11.37 -1.94 -8.37
C PRO A 155 10.32 -1.12 -7.61
N ILE A 156 9.59 -0.29 -8.35
CA ILE A 156 8.54 0.57 -7.79
C ILE A 156 7.17 -0.05 -8.09
N ALA A 157 6.45 -0.44 -7.05
CA ALA A 157 5.06 -0.83 -7.15
C ALA A 157 4.13 0.40 -6.96
N ALA A 158 2.93 0.33 -7.51
CA ALA A 158 1.90 1.35 -7.32
C ALA A 158 0.54 0.71 -7.08
N TYR A 159 -0.24 1.26 -6.15
CA TYR A 159 -1.58 0.78 -5.86
C TYR A 159 -2.63 1.70 -6.51
N HIS A 160 -3.28 1.23 -7.57
CA HIS A 160 -4.49 1.81 -8.14
C HIS A 160 -5.69 1.50 -7.24
N VAL A 161 -5.98 2.40 -6.31
CA VAL A 161 -6.81 2.11 -5.13
C VAL A 161 -8.31 2.08 -5.46
N SER A 162 -9.09 1.65 -4.47
CA SER A 162 -10.53 1.43 -4.60
C SER A 162 -11.29 2.67 -5.04
N GLY A 163 -10.95 3.86 -4.51
CA GLY A 163 -11.59 5.11 -4.90
C GLY A 163 -11.30 5.49 -6.35
N GLU A 164 -10.05 5.29 -6.81
CA GLU A 164 -9.65 5.56 -8.19
C GLU A 164 -10.39 4.63 -9.16
N CYS A 165 -10.49 3.34 -8.82
CA CYS A 165 -11.27 2.38 -9.60
C CYS A 165 -12.77 2.71 -9.60
N ALA A 166 -13.35 3.03 -8.45
CA ALA A 166 -14.76 3.37 -8.32
C ALA A 166 -15.13 4.62 -9.13
N MET A 167 -14.25 5.63 -9.12
CA MET A 167 -14.43 6.84 -9.93
C MET A 167 -14.51 6.53 -11.43
N LEU A 168 -13.60 5.68 -11.94
CA LEU A 168 -13.63 5.31 -13.36
C LEU A 168 -14.90 4.53 -13.71
N ILE A 169 -15.26 3.53 -12.90
CA ILE A 169 -16.49 2.74 -13.11
C ILE A 169 -17.72 3.63 -13.09
N ALA A 170 -17.84 4.56 -12.14
CA ALA A 170 -18.97 5.47 -12.05
C ALA A 170 -19.08 6.38 -13.29
N ALA A 171 -17.96 6.93 -13.78
CA ALA A 171 -17.95 7.73 -15.00
C ALA A 171 -18.38 6.92 -16.23
N CYS A 172 -17.93 5.66 -16.34
CA CYS A 172 -18.34 4.77 -17.43
C CYS A 172 -19.82 4.37 -17.35
N GLN A 173 -20.33 4.07 -16.17
CA GLN A 173 -21.75 3.74 -15.97
C GLN A 173 -22.69 4.91 -16.32
N ASN A 174 -22.22 6.15 -16.15
CA ASN A 174 -22.94 7.35 -16.58
C ASN A 174 -22.75 7.68 -18.07
N GLY A 175 -21.99 6.87 -18.82
CA GLY A 175 -21.73 7.08 -20.24
C GLY A 175 -20.80 8.26 -20.55
N TRP A 176 -20.05 8.76 -19.55
CA TRP A 176 -19.12 9.88 -19.75
C TRP A 176 -17.78 9.43 -20.34
N LEU A 177 -17.38 8.18 -20.07
CA LEU A 177 -16.15 7.57 -20.55
C LEU A 177 -16.42 6.16 -21.07
N GLU A 178 -15.65 5.73 -22.06
CA GLU A 178 -15.68 4.35 -22.55
C GLU A 178 -14.67 3.50 -21.77
N TYR A 179 -15.15 2.49 -21.02
CA TYR A 179 -14.31 1.68 -20.12
C TYR A 179 -13.15 1.00 -20.84
N GLU A 180 -13.40 0.42 -22.02
CA GLU A 180 -12.41 -0.29 -22.84
C GLU A 180 -11.27 0.59 -23.35
N LYS A 181 -11.44 1.93 -23.30
CA LYS A 181 -10.39 2.90 -23.65
C LYS A 181 -9.75 3.50 -22.41
N ALA A 182 -10.56 3.95 -21.46
CA ALA A 182 -10.09 4.68 -20.30
C ALA A 182 -9.35 3.80 -19.27
N MET A 183 -9.79 2.54 -19.08
CA MET A 183 -9.13 1.60 -18.17
C MET A 183 -7.68 1.28 -18.59
N PRO A 184 -7.38 0.84 -19.83
CA PRO A 184 -6.01 0.57 -20.22
C PRO A 184 -5.15 1.85 -20.25
N GLU A 185 -5.71 3.01 -20.61
CA GLU A 185 -5.00 4.30 -20.58
C GLU A 185 -4.62 4.71 -19.14
N THR A 186 -5.47 4.41 -18.16
CA THR A 186 -5.21 4.67 -16.73
C THR A 186 -4.01 3.84 -16.27
N LEU A 187 -4.01 2.54 -16.54
CA LEU A 187 -2.90 1.64 -16.18
C LEU A 187 -1.62 1.99 -16.95
N LEU A 188 -1.74 2.38 -18.22
CA LEU A 188 -0.61 2.88 -19.01
C LEU A 188 0.00 4.14 -18.38
N SER A 189 -0.81 5.04 -17.83
CA SER A 189 -0.32 6.26 -17.19
C SER A 189 0.46 5.96 -15.90
N ILE A 190 0.00 5.00 -15.10
CA ILE A 190 0.74 4.51 -13.92
C ILE A 190 2.05 3.84 -14.34
N ARG A 191 2.01 3.00 -15.39
CA ARG A 191 3.21 2.34 -15.94
C ARG A 191 4.22 3.35 -16.49
N ARG A 192 3.73 4.38 -17.20
CA ARG A 192 4.54 5.47 -17.77
C ARG A 192 5.20 6.33 -16.70
N ALA A 193 4.54 6.53 -15.55
CA ALA A 193 5.13 7.25 -14.43
C ALA A 193 6.32 6.51 -13.78
N GLY A 194 6.47 5.21 -14.03
CA GLY A 194 7.65 4.46 -13.58
C GLY A 194 7.35 3.20 -12.78
N ALA A 195 6.06 2.88 -12.53
CA ALA A 195 5.71 1.66 -11.81
C ALA A 195 6.13 0.41 -12.59
N ASP A 196 6.85 -0.50 -11.94
CA ASP A 196 7.22 -1.83 -12.45
C ASP A 196 6.11 -2.86 -12.19
N ALA A 197 5.34 -2.67 -11.11
CA ALA A 197 4.17 -3.48 -10.77
C ALA A 197 2.97 -2.59 -10.39
N ILE A 198 1.76 -2.98 -10.77
CA ILE A 198 0.53 -2.24 -10.47
C ILE A 198 -0.46 -3.16 -9.76
N LEU A 199 -0.80 -2.84 -8.51
CA LEU A 199 -1.91 -3.45 -7.81
C LEU A 199 -3.19 -2.72 -8.22
N THR A 200 -4.12 -3.42 -8.87
CA THR A 200 -5.35 -2.82 -9.41
C THR A 200 -6.50 -3.79 -9.36
N TYR A 201 -7.70 -3.30 -9.02
CA TYR A 201 -8.93 -4.08 -9.09
C TYR A 201 -9.32 -4.46 -10.53
N PHE A 202 -8.75 -3.76 -11.52
CA PHE A 202 -8.97 -4.02 -12.94
C PHE A 202 -8.00 -5.06 -13.52
N ALA A 203 -7.16 -5.73 -12.71
CA ALA A 203 -6.13 -6.63 -13.22
C ALA A 203 -6.70 -7.73 -14.14
N LYS A 204 -7.82 -8.33 -13.74
CA LYS A 204 -8.51 -9.36 -14.54
C LYS A 204 -9.09 -8.82 -15.85
N ASP A 205 -9.65 -7.61 -15.80
CA ASP A 205 -10.24 -6.98 -16.99
C ASP A 205 -9.16 -6.53 -17.97
N TYR A 206 -8.06 -5.96 -17.46
CA TYR A 206 -6.91 -5.61 -18.28
C TYR A 206 -6.28 -6.83 -18.95
N ALA A 207 -6.12 -7.94 -18.22
CA ALA A 207 -5.60 -9.19 -18.79
C ALA A 207 -6.47 -9.70 -19.94
N LYS A 208 -7.80 -9.63 -19.81
CA LYS A 208 -8.72 -9.97 -20.91
C LYS A 208 -8.62 -9.01 -22.07
N TRP A 209 -8.54 -7.71 -21.79
CA TRP A 209 -8.42 -6.67 -22.82
C TRP A 209 -7.14 -6.86 -23.65
N VAL A 210 -5.99 -7.11 -23.01
CA VAL A 210 -4.73 -7.37 -23.73
C VAL A 210 -4.88 -8.61 -24.63
N ALA A 211 -5.54 -9.66 -24.16
CA ALA A 211 -5.75 -10.88 -24.94
C ALA A 211 -6.64 -10.67 -26.18
N THR A 212 -7.43 -9.59 -26.27
CA THR A 212 -8.21 -9.25 -27.48
C THR A 212 -7.49 -8.29 -28.43
N GLN A 213 -6.35 -7.72 -28.03
CA GLN A 213 -5.52 -6.86 -28.88
C GLN A 213 -4.47 -7.64 -29.69
N VAL A 214 -4.26 -8.92 -29.37
CA VAL A 214 -3.33 -9.85 -30.04
C VAL A 214 -4.09 -10.67 -31.08
#